data_AF-A0A2A4RMM2-F1
#
_entry.id   AF-A0A2A4RMM2-F1
#
_cell.length_a   1.000
_cell.length_b   1.000
_cell.length_c   1.000
_cell.angle_alpha   90.00
_cell.angle_beta   90.00
_cell.angle_gamma   90.00
#
_symmetry.space_group_name_H-M   'P 1'
#
loop_
_entity.id
_entity.type
_entity.pdbx_description
1 polymer ?
#
loop_
_entity_poly.entity_id
_entity_poly.type
_entity_poly.pdbx_seq_one_letter_code
_entity_poly.pdbx_strand_id
1 'polypeptide(L)' 'MATNRKDITQQLHSEIEQTPERYRALLLRLVHSFREGIEEDEPWPSAADTFREGWRDMKAGRTRPVDTLWDGIDAD' A
#
# COMPACT_ATOMS: atom_id res chain seq x y z
N MET A 1 11.72 -16.79 15.33
CA MET A 1 12.53 -15.95 14.41
C MET A 1 11.62 -14.95 13.72
N ALA A 2 11.46 -13.75 14.31
CA ALA A 2 10.54 -12.71 13.84
C ALA A 2 11.16 -11.31 14.03
N THR A 3 12.43 -11.17 13.68
CA THR A 3 13.20 -9.93 13.79
C THR A 3 13.69 -9.58 12.39
N ASN A 4 12.90 -8.84 11.58
CA ASN A 4 13.49 -8.13 10.42
C ASN A 4 12.56 -7.14 9.70
N ARG A 5 11.22 -7.28 9.77
CA ARG A 5 10.34 -6.43 8.92
C ARG A 5 10.17 -4.99 9.40
N LYS A 6 10.20 -4.75 10.73
CA LYS A 6 10.15 -3.40 11.28
C LYS A 6 11.44 -2.59 11.03
N ASP A 7 12.51 -3.27 10.60
CA ASP A 7 13.85 -2.69 10.47
C ASP A 7 14.06 -2.04 9.09
N ILE A 8 13.72 -2.75 8.00
CA ILE A 8 13.95 -2.27 6.64
C ILE A 8 13.19 -0.98 6.31
N THR A 9 11.93 -0.84 6.74
CA THR A 9 11.16 0.39 6.53
C THR A 9 11.81 1.58 7.23
N GLN A 10 12.30 1.39 8.46
CA GLN A 10 13.00 2.44 9.20
C GLN A 10 14.32 2.83 8.52
N GLN A 11 15.05 1.85 7.99
CA GLN A 11 16.27 2.10 7.21
C GLN A 11 15.97 2.91 5.96
N LEU A 12 14.92 2.58 5.21
CA LEU A 12 14.50 3.34 4.03
C LEU A 12 14.11 4.77 4.36
N HIS A 13 13.39 5.00 5.47
CA HIS A 13 13.08 6.35 5.94
C HIS A 13 14.34 7.15 6.27
N SER A 14 15.30 6.52 6.97
CA SER A 14 16.59 7.15 7.30
C SER A 14 17.37 7.55 6.04
N GLU A 15 17.40 6.72 5.01
CA GLU A 15 18.06 7.04 3.72
C GLU A 15 17.41 8.24 3.02
N ILE A 16 16.06 8.33 3.07
CA ILE A 16 15.32 9.47 2.51
C ILE A 16 15.63 10.76 3.28
N GLU A 17 15.71 10.69 4.60
CA GLU A 17 16.03 11.84 5.46
C GLU A 17 17.45 12.35 5.23
N GLN A 18 18.41 11.43 5.05
CA GLN A 18 19.81 11.76 4.75
C GLN A 18 20.03 12.28 3.32
N THR A 19 19.07 12.04 2.41
CA THR A 19 19.16 12.53 1.03
C THR A 19 18.94 14.05 0.98
N PRO A 20 19.89 14.83 0.42
CA PRO A 20 19.72 16.27 0.30
C PRO A 20 18.49 16.64 -0.53
N GLU A 21 17.76 17.68 -0.11
CA GLU A 21 16.46 18.04 -0.70
C GLU A 21 16.50 18.21 -2.23
N ARG A 22 17.58 18.79 -2.75
CA ARG A 22 17.82 18.98 -4.19
C ARG A 22 17.80 17.68 -5.02
N TYR A 23 18.03 16.53 -4.39
CA TYR A 23 18.01 15.22 -5.05
C TYR A 23 16.77 14.39 -4.70
N ARG A 24 15.88 14.86 -3.80
CA ARG A 24 14.67 14.10 -3.42
C ARG A 24 13.73 13.86 -4.61
N ALA A 25 13.65 14.80 -5.56
CA ALA A 25 12.88 14.59 -6.78
C ALA A 25 13.41 13.43 -7.64
N LEU A 26 14.73 13.27 -7.70
CA LEU A 26 15.37 12.15 -8.39
C LEU A 26 15.16 10.83 -7.63
N LEU A 27 15.30 10.85 -6.31
CA LEU A 27 15.02 9.69 -5.45
C LEU A 27 13.57 9.21 -5.61
N LEU A 28 12.62 10.14 -5.60
CA LEU A 28 11.20 9.83 -5.82
C LEU A 28 10.96 9.19 -7.19
N ARG A 29 11.67 9.64 -8.23
CA ARG A 29 11.58 9.04 -9.56
C ARG A 29 12.09 7.59 -9.57
N LEU A 30 13.21 7.32 -8.89
CA LEU A 30 13.74 5.97 -8.75
C LEU A 30 12.77 5.04 -8.03
N VAL A 31 12.20 5.48 -6.91
CA VAL A 31 11.21 4.71 -6.15
C VAL A 31 9.96 4.46 -7.00
N HIS A 32 9.50 5.45 -7.78
CA HIS A 32 8.40 5.28 -8.70
C HIS A 32 8.68 4.22 -9.77
N SER A 33 9.81 4.32 -10.47
CA SER A 33 10.18 3.34 -11.50
C SER A 33 10.36 1.94 -10.93
N PHE A 34 10.87 1.81 -9.71
CA PHE A 34 10.96 0.52 -9.01
C PHE A 34 9.56 -0.05 -8.71
N ARG A 35 8.63 0.76 -8.21
CA ARG A 35 7.24 0.33 -7.98
C ARG A 35 6.56 -0.09 -9.27
N GLU A 36 6.72 0.68 -10.34
CA GLU A 36 6.16 0.36 -11.66
C GLU A 36 6.67 -0.99 -12.18
N GLY A 37 7.95 -1.30 -12.01
CA GLY A 37 8.50 -2.62 -12.35
C GLY A 37 7.91 -3.76 -11.51
N ILE A 38 7.64 -3.52 -10.22
CA ILE A 38 6.93 -4.50 -9.38
C ILE A 38 5.49 -4.68 -9.86
N GLU A 39 4.79 -3.60 -10.25
CA GLU A 39 3.42 -3.68 -10.75
C GLU A 39 3.32 -4.40 -12.10
N GLU A 40 4.42 -4.47 -12.87
CA GLU A 40 4.50 -5.29 -14.08
C GLU A 40 4.62 -6.79 -13.75
N ASP A 41 5.41 -7.14 -12.73
CA ASP A 41 5.61 -8.53 -12.27
C ASP A 41 4.46 -9.05 -11.38
N GLU A 42 3.88 -8.19 -10.55
CA GLU A 42 2.82 -8.46 -9.57
C GLU A 42 1.72 -7.39 -9.70
N PRO A 43 0.89 -7.47 -10.75
CA PRO A 43 -0.10 -6.45 -11.04
C PRO A 43 -1.17 -6.37 -9.96
N TRP A 44 -1.47 -5.14 -9.54
CA TRP A 44 -2.67 -4.87 -8.77
C TRP A 44 -3.89 -5.45 -9.50
N PRO A 45 -4.86 -6.04 -8.77
CA PRO A 45 -6.09 -6.49 -9.39
C PRO A 45 -6.73 -5.32 -10.13
N SER A 46 -7.15 -5.55 -11.38
CA SER A 46 -7.77 -4.49 -12.17
C SER A 46 -9.03 -3.98 -11.46
N ALA A 47 -9.47 -2.76 -11.80
CA ALA A 47 -10.74 -2.25 -11.30
C ALA A 47 -11.91 -3.21 -11.59
N ALA A 48 -11.86 -3.91 -12.73
CA ALA A 48 -12.86 -4.92 -13.10
C ALA A 48 -12.78 -6.18 -12.21
N ASP A 49 -11.57 -6.59 -11.82
CA ASP A 49 -11.37 -7.75 -10.93
C ASP A 49 -11.86 -7.43 -9.51
N THR A 50 -11.51 -6.25 -9.01
CA THR A 50 -11.99 -5.72 -7.72
C THR A 50 -13.52 -5.61 -7.71
N PHE A 51 -14.12 -5.12 -8.80
CA PHE A 51 -15.58 -5.04 -8.91
C PHE A 51 -16.22 -6.44 -8.93
N ARG A 52 -15.65 -7.40 -9.66
CA ARG A 52 -16.16 -8.77 -9.73
C ARG A 52 -16.08 -9.46 -8.37
N GLU A 53 -15.02 -9.19 -7.60
CA GLU A 53 -14.86 -9.67 -6.23
C GLU A 53 -15.91 -9.06 -5.30
N GLY A 54 -16.05 -7.73 -5.28
CA GLY A 54 -17.08 -7.06 -4.49
C GLY A 54 -18.50 -7.52 -4.84
N TRP A 55 -18.77 -7.80 -6.11
CA TRP A 55 -20.04 -8.36 -6.55
C TRP A 55 -20.29 -9.78 -6.01
N ARG A 56 -19.25 -10.62 -5.94
CA ARG A 56 -19.32 -11.96 -5.34
C ARG A 56 -19.54 -11.88 -3.83
N ASP A 57 -18.88 -10.95 -3.15
CA ASP A 57 -19.05 -10.73 -1.71
C ASP A 57 -20.47 -10.28 -1.37
N MET A 58 -21.02 -9.34 -2.15
CA MET A 58 -22.41 -8.91 -2.04
C MET A 58 -23.38 -10.10 -2.19
N LYS A 59 -23.20 -10.93 -3.24
CA LYS A 59 -24.05 -12.12 -3.46
C LYS A 59 -23.95 -13.16 -2.34
N ALA A 60 -22.78 -13.27 -1.72
CA ALA A 60 -22.53 -14.21 -0.64
C ALA A 60 -22.90 -13.67 0.75
N GLY A 61 -23.42 -12.44 0.84
CA GLY A 61 -23.74 -11.79 2.11
C GLY A 61 -22.50 -11.44 2.95
N ARG A 62 -21.31 -11.40 2.34
CA ARG A 62 -20.05 -11.00 2.99
C ARG A 62 -19.90 -9.48 2.99
N THR A 63 -20.94 -8.78 3.42
CA THR A 63 -20.95 -7.32 3.52
C THR A 63 -21.01 -6.92 4.99
N ARG A 64 -20.49 -5.72 5.28
CA ARG A 64 -20.63 -5.09 6.60
C ARG A 64 -21.40 -3.78 6.44
N PRO A 65 -22.22 -3.38 7.41
CA PRO A 65 -22.88 -2.08 7.40
C PRO A 65 -21.84 -0.94 7.33
N VAL A 66 -22.13 0.11 6.57
CA VAL A 66 -21.20 1.25 6.39
C VAL A 66 -20.91 1.97 7.70
N ASP A 67 -21.87 1.95 8.61
CA ASP A 67 -21.84 2.43 9.98
C ASP A 67 -20.80 1.71 10.86
N THR A 68 -20.38 0.50 10.49
CA THR A 68 -19.30 -0.25 11.18
C THR A 68 -17.91 0.01 10.59
N LEU A 69 -17.79 0.82 9.54
CA LEU A 69 -16.51 1.05 8.84
C LEU A 69 -15.44 1.67 9.74
N TRP A 70 -15.87 2.50 10.70
CA TRP A 70 -14.99 3.25 11.59
C TRP A 70 -14.79 2.58 12.94
N ASP A 71 -15.40 1.41 13.18
CA ASP A 71 -15.27 0.69 14.44
C ASP A 71 -13.80 0.34 14.72
N GLY A 72 -13.25 0.84 15.83
CA GLY A 72 -11.88 0.57 16.25
C GLY A 72 -10.80 1.43 15.57
N ILE A 73 -11.19 2.40 14.74
CA ILE A 73 -10.33 3.51 14.32
C ILE A 73 -10.66 4.66 15.27
N ASP A 74 -9.94 4.76 16.40
CA ASP A 74 -10.07 5.91 17.30
C ASP A 74 -9.68 7.17 16.50
N ALA A 75 -10.67 8.01 16.24
CA ALA A 75 -10.48 9.36 15.73
C ALA A 75 -10.26 10.31 16.91
N ASP A 76 -9.16 10.10 17.64
CA ASP A 76 -8.62 11.03 18.65
C ASP A 76 -7.27 11.60 18.18
#